data_AF-A0A6J8AMG2-F1
#
_entry.id   AF-A0A6J8AMG2-F1
#
_cell.length_a   1.000
_cell.length_b   1.000
_cell.length_c   1.000
_cell.angle_alpha   90.00
_cell.angle_beta   90.00
_cell.angle_gamma   90.00
#
_symmetry.space_group_name_H-M   'P 1'
#
loop_
_entity.id
_entity.type
_entity.pdbx_description
1 polymer ?
#
loop_
_entity_poly.entity_id
_entity_poly.type
_entity_poly.pdbx_seq_one_letter_code
_entity_poly.pdbx_strand_id
1 'polypeptide(L)'
;MSDFVRRSNSWKYVLNIPSQQYPLKTNAEIVKILTKFNGSNIVEGIINQNRTIKDRYQNRFFAFRNDLHRFGKKTPFHNKNIAIVKGLAIGAFSYNFVRFVLESDVAKELLIWMKDIYSPDEYYWATLNYNAAIPAPGRYIGNPNELSFLVVYISWNEPDANSNRCHGQIVRDICIFGIEDLPTLVGLPHMFANKFYLDYQPLTLDCLEEWYFSKAINREI
;
A
#
# COMPACT_ATOMS: atom_id res chain seq x y z
N MET A 1 5.30 13.82 -2.96
CA MET A 1 6.40 13.21 -3.74
C MET A 1 7.29 14.26 -4.41
N SER A 2 6.73 15.21 -5.19
CA SER A 2 7.53 16.30 -5.81
C SER A 2 8.42 17.05 -4.82
N ASP A 3 7.91 17.39 -3.63
CA ASP A 3 8.70 18.09 -2.60
C ASP A 3 9.93 17.31 -2.13
N PHE A 4 9.83 15.98 -2.00
CA PHE A 4 10.97 15.14 -1.60
C PHE A 4 12.08 15.20 -2.66
N VAL A 5 11.71 15.11 -3.94
CA VAL A 5 12.66 15.18 -5.07
C VAL A 5 13.29 16.56 -5.18
N ARG A 6 12.50 17.63 -5.01
CA ARG A 6 13.02 19.02 -5.02
C ARG A 6 13.96 19.33 -3.87
N ARG A 7 13.71 18.72 -2.70
CA ARG A 7 14.48 18.99 -1.48
C ARG A 7 15.83 18.27 -1.46
N SER A 8 15.89 17.01 -1.88
CA SER A 8 17.12 16.20 -1.83
C SER A 8 17.04 14.98 -2.74
N ASN A 9 18.20 14.48 -3.15
CA ASN A 9 18.39 13.19 -3.82
C ASN A 9 19.04 12.12 -2.93
N SER A 10 19.24 12.39 -1.64
CA SER A 10 19.94 11.49 -0.71
C SER A 10 19.07 10.38 -0.12
N TRP A 11 17.75 10.58 -0.03
CA TRP A 11 16.81 9.57 0.44
C TRP A 11 16.67 8.44 -0.58
N LYS A 12 16.35 7.23 -0.10
CA LYS A 12 16.34 6.00 -0.93
C LYS A 12 14.94 5.50 -1.25
N TYR A 13 14.02 5.64 -0.32
CA TYR A 13 12.65 5.17 -0.43
C TYR A 13 11.67 6.17 0.15
N VAL A 14 10.48 6.24 -0.44
CA VAL A 14 9.29 6.86 0.15
C VAL A 14 8.32 5.74 0.52
N LEU A 15 7.87 5.73 1.76
CA LEU A 15 6.78 4.89 2.23
C LEU A 15 5.59 5.81 2.50
N ASN A 16 4.43 5.53 1.90
CA ASN A 16 3.23 6.32 2.16
C ASN A 16 2.40 5.67 3.26
N ILE A 17 2.43 6.29 4.44
CA ILE A 17 1.88 5.73 5.68
C ILE A 17 0.68 6.59 6.11
N PRO A 18 -0.57 6.09 5.97
CA PRO A 18 -1.75 6.71 6.55
C PRO A 18 -1.67 6.81 8.09
N SER A 19 -2.40 7.77 8.67
CA SER A 19 -2.35 8.09 10.11
C SER A 19 -2.73 6.95 11.05
N GLN A 20 -3.51 5.97 10.57
CA GLN A 20 -4.03 4.87 11.37
C GLN A 20 -3.12 3.62 11.31
N GLN A 21 -1.85 3.80 10.93
CA GLN A 21 -0.86 2.74 10.90
C GLN A 21 0.16 2.95 12.00
N TYR A 22 0.62 1.85 12.58
CA TYR A 22 1.68 1.87 13.59
C TYR A 22 2.84 0.95 13.16
N PRO A 23 4.11 1.35 13.37
CA PRO A 23 5.26 0.52 13.01
C PRO A 23 5.36 -0.76 13.87
N LEU A 24 5.63 -1.88 13.22
CA LEU A 24 5.99 -3.17 13.82
C LEU A 24 7.49 -3.50 13.68
N LYS A 25 8.23 -2.62 12.99
CA LYS A 25 9.68 -2.71 12.81
C LYS A 25 10.29 -1.37 13.13
N THR A 26 11.38 -1.38 13.89
CA THR A 26 12.17 -0.18 14.19
C THR A 26 12.71 0.43 12.90
N ASN A 27 13.08 1.71 12.94
CA ASN A 27 13.72 2.35 11.79
C ASN A 27 14.96 1.58 11.28
N ALA A 28 15.78 1.02 12.19
CA ALA A 28 16.95 0.23 11.81
C ALA A 28 16.57 -1.06 11.06
N GLU A 29 15.52 -1.76 11.51
CA GLU A 29 14.99 -2.94 10.81
C GLU A 29 14.39 -2.58 9.45
N ILE A 30 13.62 -1.49 9.37
CA ILE A 30 13.06 -1.00 8.10
C ILE A 30 14.19 -0.67 7.11
N VAL A 31 15.25 0.02 7.56
CA VAL A 31 16.42 0.30 6.73
C VAL A 31 17.09 -1.01 6.28
N LYS A 32 17.25 -2.00 7.16
CA LYS A 32 17.81 -3.31 6.82
C LYS A 32 16.98 -4.04 5.76
N ILE A 33 15.65 -4.02 5.89
CA ILE A 33 14.70 -4.58 4.92
C ILE A 33 14.86 -3.87 3.57
N LEU A 34 14.71 -2.55 3.52
CA LEU A 34 14.74 -1.77 2.27
C LEU A 34 16.10 -1.83 1.57
N THR A 35 17.19 -1.95 2.32
CA THR A 35 18.54 -2.15 1.75
C THR A 35 18.61 -3.46 0.95
N LYS A 36 17.95 -4.52 1.41
CA LYS A 36 17.88 -5.80 0.67
C LYS A 36 17.08 -5.71 -0.62
N PHE A 37 16.10 -4.80 -0.71
CA PHE A 37 15.35 -4.55 -1.94
C PHE A 37 16.17 -3.78 -3.00
N ASN A 38 17.26 -3.11 -2.60
CA ASN A 38 18.28 -2.54 -3.49
C ASN A 38 17.71 -1.74 -4.70
N GLY A 39 16.78 -0.83 -4.44
CA GLY A 39 16.14 -0.01 -5.48
C GLY A 39 14.90 -0.62 -6.12
N SER A 40 14.52 -1.86 -5.79
CA SER A 40 13.23 -2.45 -6.14
C SER A 40 12.11 -1.84 -5.32
N ASN A 41 10.93 -1.67 -5.91
CA ASN A 41 9.74 -1.20 -5.21
C ASN A 41 9.03 -2.36 -4.48
N ILE A 42 8.27 -2.03 -3.44
CA ILE A 42 7.40 -2.98 -2.73
C ILE A 42 5.97 -2.48 -2.90
N VAL A 43 5.24 -3.06 -3.85
CA VAL A 43 3.86 -2.71 -4.20
C VAL A 43 3.09 -4.00 -4.32
N GLU A 44 1.91 -4.10 -3.72
CA GLU A 44 1.05 -5.26 -3.89
C GLU A 44 0.38 -5.26 -5.27
N GLY A 45 0.19 -6.44 -5.87
CA GLY A 45 -0.49 -6.59 -7.15
C GLY A 45 -1.38 -7.83 -7.22
N ILE A 46 -2.56 -7.68 -7.81
CA ILE A 46 -3.53 -8.74 -8.07
C ILE A 46 -3.88 -8.69 -9.57
N ILE A 47 -3.49 -9.74 -10.31
CA ILE A 47 -3.73 -9.84 -11.76
C ILE A 47 -5.12 -10.41 -12.08
N ASN A 48 -5.63 -11.35 -11.27
CA ASN A 48 -6.88 -12.06 -11.53
C ASN A 48 -8.10 -11.35 -10.92
N GLN A 49 -8.45 -10.21 -11.50
CA GLN A 49 -9.52 -9.36 -10.99
C GLN A 49 -10.91 -9.89 -11.38
N ASN A 50 -11.81 -9.95 -10.39
CA ASN A 50 -13.22 -10.28 -10.60
C ASN A 50 -13.96 -9.15 -11.34
N ARG A 51 -15.19 -9.41 -11.81
CA ARG A 51 -15.99 -8.45 -12.56
C ARG A 51 -16.24 -7.14 -11.80
N THR A 52 -16.49 -7.21 -10.50
CA THR A 52 -16.74 -6.04 -9.64
C THR A 52 -15.53 -5.11 -9.58
N ILE A 53 -14.33 -5.65 -9.46
CA ILE A 53 -13.08 -4.88 -9.51
C ILE A 53 -12.89 -4.26 -10.89
N LYS A 54 -13.22 -4.99 -11.98
CA LYS A 54 -13.15 -4.46 -13.34
C LYS A 54 -14.09 -3.29 -13.57
N ASP A 55 -15.30 -3.35 -13.03
CA ASP A 55 -16.29 -2.27 -13.15
C ASP A 55 -15.81 -0.94 -12.53
N ARG A 56 -14.90 -0.96 -11.55
CA ARG A 56 -14.35 0.25 -10.92
C ARG A 56 -13.49 1.10 -11.87
N TYR A 57 -12.79 0.49 -12.83
CA TYR A 57 -11.95 1.20 -13.81
C TYR A 57 -12.50 1.17 -15.25
N GLN A 58 -13.52 0.35 -15.53
CA GLN A 58 -14.22 0.33 -16.83
C GLN A 58 -15.38 1.33 -16.91
N ASN A 59 -15.68 2.03 -15.81
CA ASN A 59 -16.73 3.04 -15.74
C ASN A 59 -16.16 4.36 -15.22
N ARG A 60 -16.87 5.46 -15.50
CA ARG A 60 -16.51 6.81 -15.06
C ARG A 60 -17.33 7.19 -13.82
N PHE A 61 -16.68 7.85 -12.87
CA PHE A 61 -17.26 8.26 -11.58
C PHE A 61 -16.94 9.73 -11.29
N PHE A 62 -17.90 10.44 -10.71
CA PHE A 62 -17.70 11.78 -10.16
C PHE A 62 -18.12 11.81 -8.69
N ALA A 63 -17.46 12.66 -7.90
CA ALA A 63 -17.81 12.83 -6.49
C ALA A 63 -18.90 13.90 -6.33
N PHE A 64 -19.95 13.59 -5.57
CA PHE A 64 -20.99 14.55 -5.19
C PHE A 64 -21.51 14.21 -3.80
N ARG A 65 -21.58 15.21 -2.90
CA ARG A 65 -22.06 15.05 -1.51
C ARG A 65 -21.44 13.84 -0.76
N ASN A 66 -20.13 13.65 -0.91
CA ASN A 66 -19.35 12.54 -0.33
C ASN A 66 -19.61 11.14 -0.93
N ASP A 67 -20.41 11.03 -1.97
CA ASP A 67 -20.65 9.78 -2.70
C ASP A 67 -20.02 9.81 -4.09
N LEU A 68 -19.66 8.63 -4.59
CA LEU A 68 -19.17 8.43 -5.96
C LEU A 68 -20.32 7.96 -6.86
N HIS A 69 -20.65 8.78 -7.85
CA HIS A 69 -21.73 8.51 -8.79
C HIS A 69 -21.17 8.10 -10.15
N ARG A 70 -21.63 6.97 -10.65
CA ARG A 70 -21.29 6.50 -12.00
C ARG A 70 -22.01 7.35 -13.04
N PHE A 71 -21.28 7.87 -14.04
CA PHE A 71 -21.86 8.73 -15.09
C PHE A 71 -21.52 8.30 -16.52
N GLY A 72 -20.84 7.16 -16.70
CA GLY A 72 -20.59 6.65 -18.04
C GLY A 72 -19.66 5.44 -18.09
N LYS A 73 -19.40 4.98 -19.31
CA LYS A 73 -18.36 4.00 -19.61
C LYS A 73 -17.01 4.71 -19.79
N LYS A 74 -15.95 4.07 -19.33
CA LYS A 74 -14.57 4.56 -19.48
C LYS A 74 -14.01 4.07 -20.80
N THR A 75 -13.43 4.97 -21.59
CA THR A 75 -12.64 4.58 -22.77
C THR A 75 -11.39 3.83 -22.28
N PRO A 76 -11.05 2.66 -22.86
CA PRO A 76 -9.82 1.95 -22.50
C PRO A 76 -8.59 2.86 -22.58
N PHE A 77 -7.56 2.57 -21.78
CA PHE A 77 -6.29 3.26 -21.90
C PHE A 77 -5.74 3.06 -23.32
N HIS A 78 -5.16 4.12 -23.90
CA HIS A 78 -4.81 4.16 -25.31
C HIS A 78 -3.74 3.11 -25.67
N ASN A 79 -2.82 2.83 -24.75
CA ASN A 79 -1.80 1.80 -24.94
C ASN A 79 -2.34 0.42 -24.53
N LYS A 80 -2.65 -0.40 -25.54
CA LYS A 80 -3.23 -1.75 -25.36
C LYS A 80 -2.29 -2.77 -24.70
N ASN A 81 -1.00 -2.48 -24.62
CA ASN A 81 -0.01 -3.35 -23.97
C ASN A 81 0.09 -3.11 -22.45
N ILE A 82 -0.67 -2.14 -21.92
CA ILE A 82 -0.71 -1.83 -20.49
C ILE A 82 -2.02 -2.39 -19.92
N ALA A 83 -1.89 -3.39 -19.05
CA ALA A 83 -2.99 -3.95 -18.29
C ALA A 83 -3.19 -3.18 -16.97
N ILE A 84 -4.44 -2.88 -16.61
CA ILE A 84 -4.74 -2.27 -15.30
C ILE A 84 -4.61 -3.35 -14.22
N VAL A 85 -3.73 -3.11 -13.25
CA VAL A 85 -3.44 -4.05 -12.14
C VAL A 85 -4.02 -3.47 -10.86
N LYS A 86 -4.74 -4.29 -10.09
CA LYS A 86 -5.24 -3.95 -8.76
C LYS A 86 -4.11 -4.11 -7.75
N GLY A 87 -4.05 -3.25 -6.75
CA GLY A 87 -3.17 -3.39 -5.59
C GLY A 87 -3.69 -2.57 -4.41
N LEU A 88 -2.81 -2.31 -3.44
CA LEU A 88 -3.07 -1.40 -2.33
C LEU A 88 -2.69 0.03 -2.68
N ALA A 89 -3.32 0.97 -1.98
CA ALA A 89 -2.93 2.38 -2.02
C ALA A 89 -1.56 2.66 -1.38
N ILE A 90 -0.98 1.67 -0.68
CA ILE A 90 0.22 1.78 0.15
C ILE A 90 1.37 0.97 -0.47
N GLY A 91 2.59 1.51 -0.42
CA GLY A 91 3.78 0.84 -0.90
C GLY A 91 5.09 1.48 -0.41
N ALA A 92 6.20 0.86 -0.78
CA ALA A 92 7.54 1.42 -0.65
C ALA A 92 8.11 1.69 -2.05
N PHE A 93 8.37 2.96 -2.33
CA PHE A 93 8.73 3.44 -3.66
C PHE A 93 10.18 3.90 -3.67
N SER A 94 11.01 3.35 -4.55
CA SER A 94 12.40 3.77 -4.69
C SER A 94 12.50 5.21 -5.20
N TYR A 95 13.61 5.89 -4.90
CA TYR A 95 13.90 7.23 -5.41
C TYR A 95 13.70 7.35 -6.93
N ASN A 96 14.25 6.38 -7.68
CA ASN A 96 14.17 6.37 -9.14
C ASN A 96 12.74 6.16 -9.64
N PHE A 97 11.95 5.33 -8.96
CA PHE A 97 10.54 5.15 -9.29
C PHE A 97 9.73 6.42 -9.02
N VAL A 98 9.97 7.11 -7.90
CA VAL A 98 9.29 8.38 -7.60
C VAL A 98 9.64 9.45 -8.65
N ARG A 99 10.90 9.55 -9.06
CA ARG A 99 11.29 10.43 -10.18
C ARG A 99 10.58 10.06 -11.48
N PHE A 100 10.57 8.77 -11.83
CA PHE A 100 9.85 8.27 -12.99
C PHE A 100 8.37 8.67 -12.97
N VAL A 101 7.68 8.51 -11.85
CA VAL A 101 6.27 8.90 -11.69
C VAL A 101 6.05 10.40 -11.95
N LEU A 102 6.98 11.26 -11.54
CA LEU A 102 6.87 12.71 -11.69
C LEU A 102 7.26 13.21 -13.09
N GLU A 103 8.10 12.47 -13.81
CA GLU A 103 8.74 12.94 -15.04
C GLU A 103 8.19 12.24 -16.29
N SER A 104 7.84 10.95 -16.20
CA SER A 104 7.45 10.12 -17.33
C SER A 104 6.07 10.49 -17.91
N ASP A 105 6.01 10.61 -19.24
CA ASP A 105 4.76 10.88 -19.94
C ASP A 105 3.74 9.75 -19.75
N VAL A 106 4.14 8.48 -19.87
CA VAL A 106 3.20 7.35 -19.66
C VAL A 106 2.65 7.33 -18.23
N ALA A 107 3.45 7.69 -17.22
CA ALA A 107 2.98 7.76 -15.83
C ALA A 107 1.99 8.91 -15.60
N LYS A 108 2.22 10.06 -16.22
CA LYS A 108 1.32 11.23 -16.17
C LYS A 108 0.03 10.98 -16.95
N GLU A 109 0.12 10.41 -18.15
CA GLU A 109 -1.03 10.04 -18.98
C GLU A 109 -1.92 9.02 -18.28
N LEU A 110 -1.31 8.00 -17.66
CA LEU A 110 -2.05 7.03 -16.85
C LEU A 110 -2.75 7.70 -15.67
N LEU A 111 -2.07 8.60 -14.96
CA LEU A 111 -2.65 9.35 -13.84
C LEU A 111 -3.85 10.20 -14.29
N ILE A 112 -3.73 10.89 -15.42
CA ILE A 112 -4.81 11.69 -16.02
C ILE A 112 -5.98 10.78 -16.41
N TRP A 113 -5.68 9.64 -17.04
CA TRP A 113 -6.70 8.67 -17.42
C TRP A 113 -7.45 8.10 -16.20
N MET A 114 -6.79 7.91 -15.05
CA MET A 114 -7.41 7.41 -13.82
C MET A 114 -8.20 8.45 -13.01
N LYS A 115 -8.26 9.73 -13.41
CA LYS A 115 -8.91 10.79 -12.60
C LYS A 115 -10.39 10.56 -12.26
N ASP A 116 -11.11 9.84 -13.11
CA ASP A 116 -12.55 9.60 -12.99
C ASP A 116 -12.87 8.11 -12.90
N ILE A 117 -11.98 7.28 -12.36
CA ILE A 117 -12.28 5.90 -11.98
C ILE A 117 -12.55 5.81 -10.47
N TYR A 118 -13.11 4.69 -10.01
CA TYR A 118 -13.34 4.44 -8.59
C TYR A 118 -12.04 3.94 -7.93
N SER A 119 -11.61 4.58 -6.83
CA SER A 119 -10.39 4.24 -6.06
C SER A 119 -9.11 4.13 -6.92
N PRO A 120 -8.69 5.19 -7.63
CA PRO A 120 -7.54 5.14 -8.54
C PRO A 120 -6.21 4.80 -7.83
N ASP A 121 -6.10 5.12 -6.54
CA ASP A 121 -4.99 4.78 -5.66
C ASP A 121 -4.78 3.25 -5.54
N GLU A 122 -5.84 2.46 -5.68
CA GLU A 122 -5.79 1.00 -5.69
C GLU A 122 -5.36 0.40 -7.05
N TYR A 123 -5.03 1.23 -8.05
CA TYR A 123 -4.62 0.76 -9.37
C TYR A 123 -3.33 1.40 -9.88
N TYR A 124 -3.12 2.68 -9.58
CA TYR A 124 -2.04 3.47 -10.17
C TYR A 124 -0.66 2.86 -9.92
N TRP A 125 -0.34 2.61 -8.65
CA TRP A 125 0.97 2.09 -8.24
C TRP A 125 1.23 0.69 -8.81
N ALA A 126 0.27 -0.21 -8.66
CA ALA A 126 0.38 -1.58 -9.15
C ALA A 126 0.48 -1.62 -10.68
N THR A 127 -0.30 -0.82 -11.39
CA THR A 127 -0.23 -0.74 -12.86
C THR A 127 1.15 -0.30 -13.33
N LEU A 128 1.74 0.72 -12.71
CA LEU A 128 3.11 1.13 -13.06
C LEU A 128 4.17 0.07 -12.69
N ASN A 129 3.97 -0.65 -11.60
CA ASN A 129 4.98 -1.58 -11.05
C ASN A 129 5.01 -2.95 -11.74
N TYR A 130 3.93 -3.39 -12.39
CA TYR A 130 3.82 -4.76 -12.91
C TYR A 130 3.73 -4.88 -14.42
N ASN A 131 3.58 -3.77 -15.17
CA ASN A 131 3.52 -3.82 -16.62
C ASN A 131 4.90 -3.80 -17.27
N ALA A 132 5.21 -4.82 -18.08
CA ALA A 132 6.45 -4.88 -18.85
C ALA A 132 6.56 -3.78 -19.92
N ALA A 133 5.42 -3.28 -20.42
CA ALA A 133 5.35 -2.18 -21.37
C ALA A 133 5.69 -0.81 -20.75
N ILE A 134 5.81 -0.73 -19.42
CA ILE A 134 6.17 0.50 -18.70
C ILE A 134 7.61 0.33 -18.17
N PRO A 135 8.57 1.16 -18.59
CA PRO A 135 9.96 1.08 -18.13
C PRO A 135 10.14 1.71 -16.73
N ALA A 136 9.28 1.31 -15.79
CA ALA A 136 9.31 1.82 -14.42
C ALA A 136 10.56 1.29 -13.67
N PRO A 137 11.39 2.15 -13.07
CA PRO A 137 12.53 1.73 -12.26
C PRO A 137 12.11 0.91 -11.04
N GLY A 138 12.85 -0.14 -10.72
CA GLY A 138 12.57 -0.99 -9.57
C GLY A 138 11.30 -1.83 -9.69
N ARG A 139 10.71 -1.92 -10.89
CA ARG A 139 9.51 -2.72 -11.15
C ARG A 139 9.72 -4.19 -10.81
N TYR A 140 8.65 -4.87 -10.42
CA TYR A 140 8.70 -6.30 -10.17
C TYR A 140 8.67 -7.08 -11.49
N ILE A 141 9.57 -8.05 -11.64
CA ILE A 141 9.69 -8.92 -12.81
C ILE A 141 9.42 -10.35 -12.31
N GLY A 142 8.14 -10.66 -12.11
CA GLY A 142 7.70 -11.96 -11.61
C GLY A 142 6.18 -12.02 -11.48
N ASN A 143 5.69 -13.11 -10.92
CA ASN A 143 4.26 -13.28 -10.63
C ASN A 143 3.85 -12.47 -9.38
N PRO A 144 2.90 -11.53 -9.46
CA PRO A 144 2.52 -10.70 -8.31
C PRO A 144 1.98 -11.49 -7.13
N ASN A 145 1.38 -12.66 -7.38
CA ASN A 145 0.87 -13.54 -6.32
C ASN A 145 1.98 -14.20 -5.49
N GLU A 146 3.23 -14.15 -5.96
CA GLU A 146 4.40 -14.74 -5.27
C GLU A 146 5.18 -13.70 -4.46
N LEU A 147 4.89 -12.41 -4.62
CA LEU A 147 5.56 -11.36 -3.87
C LEU A 147 4.97 -11.25 -2.45
N SER A 148 5.78 -11.54 -1.44
CA SER A 148 5.40 -11.21 -0.05
C SER A 148 5.38 -9.69 0.14
N PHE A 149 4.18 -9.12 0.33
CA PHE A 149 4.03 -7.70 0.60
C PHE A 149 4.39 -7.40 2.05
N LEU A 150 5.48 -6.66 2.28
CA LEU A 150 6.03 -6.44 3.62
C LEU A 150 5.73 -5.05 4.20
N VAL A 151 5.06 -4.17 3.44
CA VAL A 151 4.91 -2.77 3.88
C VAL A 151 3.94 -2.68 5.05
N VAL A 152 2.72 -3.18 4.90
CA VAL A 152 1.71 -3.10 5.94
C VAL A 152 0.92 -4.39 6.04
N TYR A 153 0.70 -4.85 7.27
CA TYR A 153 -0.27 -5.89 7.56
C TYR A 153 -1.66 -5.28 7.70
N ILE A 154 -2.65 -5.84 7.00
CA ILE A 154 -4.06 -5.46 7.12
C ILE A 154 -4.83 -6.73 7.42
N SER A 155 -5.53 -6.78 8.55
CA SER A 155 -6.39 -7.91 8.88
C SER A 155 -7.80 -7.67 8.32
N TRP A 156 -8.11 -8.36 7.22
CA TRP A 156 -9.42 -8.34 6.60
C TRP A 156 -10.37 -9.33 7.30
N ASN A 157 -11.66 -8.99 7.38
CA ASN A 157 -12.69 -9.89 7.87
C ASN A 157 -13.02 -10.93 6.79
N GLU A 158 -12.27 -12.03 6.76
CA GLU A 158 -12.50 -13.12 5.82
C GLU A 158 -13.47 -14.18 6.41
N PRO A 159 -14.48 -14.63 5.63
CA PRO A 159 -15.51 -15.57 6.12
C PRO A 159 -14.98 -16.91 6.64
N ASP A 160 -13.83 -17.38 6.14
CA ASP A 160 -13.33 -18.76 6.36
C ASP A 160 -12.05 -18.83 7.21
N ALA A 161 -11.55 -17.70 7.74
CA ALA A 161 -10.27 -17.66 8.42
C ALA A 161 -10.41 -17.86 9.94
N ASN A 162 -10.33 -19.11 10.40
CA ASN A 162 -10.05 -19.43 11.81
C ASN A 162 -8.67 -18.91 12.29
N SER A 163 -7.82 -18.37 11.39
CA SER A 163 -6.44 -17.99 11.68
C SER A 163 -6.22 -16.51 12.04
N ASN A 164 -7.16 -15.61 11.79
CA ASN A 164 -7.00 -14.17 12.09
C ASN A 164 -8.25 -13.60 12.76
N ARG A 165 -8.57 -14.11 13.96
CA ARG A 165 -9.63 -13.52 14.78
C ARG A 165 -9.21 -12.11 15.17
N CYS A 166 -9.97 -11.12 14.74
CA CYS A 166 -9.86 -9.75 15.24
C CYS A 166 -10.36 -9.72 16.68
N HIS A 167 -9.50 -9.34 17.63
CA HIS A 167 -9.90 -9.19 19.05
C HIS A 167 -10.29 -7.75 19.39
N GLY A 168 -10.06 -6.80 18.49
CA GLY A 168 -10.66 -5.48 18.53
C GLY A 168 -12.03 -5.42 17.83
N GLN A 169 -12.18 -4.47 16.91
CA GLN A 169 -13.46 -4.18 16.24
C GLN A 169 -13.32 -4.20 14.73
N ILE A 170 -14.23 -4.89 14.04
CA ILE A 170 -14.29 -4.87 12.58
C ILE A 170 -15.07 -3.64 12.12
N VAL A 171 -14.44 -2.81 11.28
CA VAL A 171 -15.08 -1.63 10.65
C VAL A 171 -14.75 -1.58 9.17
N ARG A 172 -15.79 -1.72 8.33
CA ARG A 172 -15.69 -1.82 6.86
C ARG A 172 -14.75 -2.96 6.44
N ASP A 173 -15.00 -4.14 6.99
CA ASP A 173 -14.25 -5.38 6.72
C ASP A 173 -12.76 -5.36 7.09
N ILE A 174 -12.32 -4.36 7.87
CA ILE A 174 -10.94 -4.25 8.36
C ILE A 174 -10.96 -4.25 9.89
N CYS A 175 -10.11 -5.07 10.50
CA CYS A 175 -9.90 -5.07 11.94
C CYS A 175 -9.25 -3.76 12.41
N ILE A 176 -9.90 -3.10 13.36
CA ILE A 176 -9.26 -2.16 14.28
C ILE A 176 -8.69 -3.00 15.40
N PHE A 177 -7.36 -3.04 15.51
CA PHE A 177 -6.69 -3.93 16.47
C PHE A 177 -6.97 -3.52 17.91
N GLY A 178 -7.15 -4.52 18.75
CA GLY A 178 -7.27 -4.41 20.20
C GLY A 178 -6.07 -5.02 20.93
N ILE A 179 -6.10 -4.96 22.26
CA ILE A 179 -4.98 -5.37 23.11
C ILE A 179 -4.57 -6.84 22.92
N GLU A 180 -5.55 -7.71 22.72
CA GLU A 180 -5.35 -9.16 22.51
C GLU A 180 -4.76 -9.50 21.14
N ASP A 181 -4.74 -8.56 20.19
CA ASP A 181 -4.11 -8.76 18.89
C ASP A 181 -2.58 -8.56 18.94
N LEU A 182 -2.07 -7.84 19.95
CA LEU A 182 -0.65 -7.46 20.05
C LEU A 182 0.34 -8.65 19.97
N PRO A 183 0.15 -9.78 20.69
CA PRO A 183 1.09 -10.90 20.64
C PRO A 183 1.31 -11.45 19.23
N THR A 184 0.26 -11.47 18.40
CA THR A 184 0.36 -11.87 17.00
C THR A 184 1.07 -10.79 16.18
N LEU A 185 0.66 -9.52 16.34
CA LEU A 185 1.17 -8.41 15.55
C LEU A 185 2.69 -8.22 15.67
N VAL A 186 3.23 -8.29 16.88
CA VAL A 186 4.67 -8.08 17.12
C VAL A 186 5.56 -9.16 16.46
N GLY A 187 5.00 -10.33 16.18
CA GLY A 187 5.69 -11.44 15.50
C GLY A 187 5.62 -11.38 13.96
N LEU A 188 4.82 -10.49 13.37
CA LEU A 188 4.62 -10.44 11.92
C LEU A 188 5.87 -9.90 11.19
N PRO A 189 6.12 -10.29 9.93
CA PRO A 189 7.26 -9.78 9.16
C PRO A 189 7.07 -8.36 8.63
N HIS A 190 5.84 -7.84 8.62
CA HIS A 190 5.48 -6.54 8.06
C HIS A 190 6.14 -5.38 8.81
N MET A 191 6.37 -4.27 8.10
CA MET A 191 6.94 -3.04 8.67
C MET A 191 5.92 -2.26 9.49
N PHE A 192 4.65 -2.26 9.08
CA PHE A 192 3.54 -1.57 9.73
C PHE A 192 2.33 -2.49 9.90
N ALA A 193 1.38 -2.09 10.75
CA ALA A 193 0.06 -2.70 10.86
C ALA A 193 -1.05 -1.66 10.70
N ASN A 194 -2.17 -2.06 10.08
CA ASN A 194 -3.38 -1.26 9.90
C ASN A 194 -4.61 -2.05 10.41
N LYS A 195 -5.44 -1.51 11.32
CA LYS A 195 -5.48 -0.12 11.79
C LYS A 195 -5.65 0.05 13.29
N PHE A 196 -5.22 1.22 13.78
CA PHE A 196 -5.35 1.65 15.18
C PHE A 196 -6.03 3.01 15.25
N TYR A 197 -6.65 3.30 16.40
CA TYR A 197 -7.34 4.55 16.70
C TYR A 197 -7.02 4.96 18.14
N LEU A 198 -6.69 6.23 18.36
CA LEU A 198 -6.36 6.74 19.71
C LEU A 198 -7.55 6.67 20.67
N ASP A 199 -8.77 6.76 20.13
CA ASP A 199 -10.03 6.75 20.87
C ASP A 199 -10.66 5.34 20.99
N TYR A 200 -10.00 4.30 20.50
CA TYR A 200 -10.44 2.91 20.62
C TYR A 200 -9.36 2.04 21.26
N GLN A 201 -9.64 1.51 22.45
CA GLN A 201 -8.69 0.71 23.25
C GLN A 201 -7.28 1.32 23.30
N PRO A 202 -7.10 2.54 23.87
CA PRO A 202 -5.82 3.27 23.87
C PRO A 202 -4.65 2.46 24.43
N LEU A 203 -4.91 1.58 25.42
CA LEU A 203 -3.91 0.68 25.99
C LEU A 203 -3.21 -0.20 24.92
N THR A 204 -3.89 -0.50 23.82
CA THR A 204 -3.29 -1.23 22.68
C THR A 204 -2.13 -0.45 22.08
N LEU A 205 -2.30 0.86 21.88
CA LEU A 205 -1.25 1.73 21.36
C LEU A 205 -0.18 2.01 22.41
N ASP A 206 -0.57 2.22 23.68
CA ASP A 206 0.39 2.45 24.78
C ASP A 206 1.35 1.25 24.94
N CYS A 207 0.83 0.02 24.96
CA CYS A 207 1.65 -1.18 25.06
C CYS A 207 2.50 -1.42 23.81
N LEU A 208 1.95 -1.16 22.61
CA LEU A 208 2.71 -1.30 21.36
C LEU A 208 3.84 -0.26 21.26
N GLU A 209 3.60 0.96 21.77
CA GLU A 209 4.59 2.02 21.89
C GLU A 209 5.72 1.64 22.84
N GLU A 210 5.39 1.18 24.05
CA GLU A 210 6.39 0.72 25.04
C GLU A 210 7.24 -0.43 24.47
N TRP A 211 6.60 -1.42 23.85
CA TRP A 211 7.28 -2.52 23.16
C TRP A 211 8.22 -2.01 22.07
N TYR A 212 7.74 -1.09 21.22
CA TYR A 212 8.52 -0.52 20.13
C TYR A 212 9.75 0.26 20.63
N PHE A 213 9.57 1.10 21.66
CA PHE A 213 10.66 1.87 22.25
C PHE A 213 11.69 0.99 22.94
N SER A 214 11.24 -0.02 23.70
CA SER A 214 12.11 -1.01 24.30
C SER A 214 12.96 -1.69 23.24
N LYS A 215 12.35 -2.14 22.14
CA LYS A 215 13.04 -2.76 21.00
C LYS A 215 14.01 -1.80 20.27
N ALA A 216 13.66 -0.52 20.16
CA ALA A 216 14.49 0.46 19.47
C ALA A 216 15.75 0.86 20.27
N ILE A 217 15.64 0.89 21.59
CA ILE A 217 16.73 1.30 22.51
C ILE A 217 17.60 0.08 22.87
N ASN A 218 16.98 -1.06 23.16
CA ASN A 218 17.67 -2.31 23.42
C ASN A 218 18.06 -2.94 22.09
N ARG A 219 19.18 -2.48 21.52
CA ARG A 219 19.80 -3.09 20.35
C ARG A 219 20.18 -4.53 20.71
N GLU A 220 19.30 -5.49 20.48
CA GLU A 220 19.72 -6.88 20.32
C GLU A 220 20.63 -6.92 19.08
N ILE A 221 21.92 -7.15 19.35
CA ILE A 221 23.02 -7.28 18.39
C ILE A 221 22.86 -8.60 17.62
#